data_AF-A0A368P1T7-F1
#
_entry.id   AF-A0A368P1T7-F1
#
_cell.length_a   1.000
_cell.length_b   1.000
_cell.length_c   1.000
_cell.angle_alpha   90.00
_cell.angle_beta   90.00
_cell.angle_gamma   90.00
#
_symmetry.space_group_name_H-M   'P 1'
#
loop_
_entity.id
_entity.type
_entity.pdbx_description
1 polymer ?
#
loop_
_entity_poly.entity_id
_entity_poly.type
_entity_poly.pdbx_seq_one_letter_code
_entity_poly.pdbx_strand_id
1 'polypeptide(L)'
;MDRMLAAAGVVLACSAAMFPWYVFFNPDKFGIHVEPMDRTRDLPQVDARNVFSVSPMALVSREDREQKIPDNLDPLTTATASDIGRKDPDGEPVKIEQPFPGGGFRLLHVSNGRAMIEDASGMFMVKIGSVLPDNSRVATLEQRNGKWVIITSTGAIYENQ
;
A
#
# COMPACT_ATOMS: atom_id res chain seq x y z
N MET A 1 -51.37 17.36 32.03
CA MET A 1 -49.97 16.92 32.14
C MET A 1 -49.70 15.69 31.27
N ASP A 2 -50.43 14.60 31.48
CA ASP A 2 -50.21 13.32 30.79
C ASP A 2 -50.22 13.39 29.25
N ARG A 3 -51.23 14.08 28.67
CA ARG A 3 -51.33 14.27 27.22
C ARG A 3 -50.22 15.11 26.60
N MET A 4 -49.66 16.04 27.37
CA MET A 4 -48.55 16.88 26.92
C MET A 4 -47.25 16.07 26.88
N LEU A 5 -47.06 15.17 27.87
CA LEU A 5 -45.95 14.24 27.90
C LEU A 5 -46.05 13.23 26.73
N ALA A 6 -47.25 12.69 26.49
CA ALA A 6 -47.50 11.77 25.39
C ALA A 6 -47.26 12.45 24.02
N ALA A 7 -47.77 13.67 23.82
CA ALA A 7 -47.55 14.43 22.59
C ALA A 7 -46.06 14.72 22.36
N ALA A 8 -45.32 15.10 23.41
CA ALA A 8 -43.88 15.33 23.30
C ALA A 8 -43.12 14.05 22.91
N GLY A 9 -43.49 12.90 23.48
CA GLY A 9 -42.90 11.60 23.12
C GLY A 9 -43.17 11.22 21.65
N VAL A 10 -44.39 11.44 21.17
CA VAL A 10 -44.74 11.18 19.76
C VAL A 10 -43.95 12.09 18.82
N VAL A 11 -43.84 13.39 19.13
CA VAL A 11 -43.07 14.33 18.31
C VAL A 11 -41.59 13.96 18.27
N LEU A 12 -41.01 13.56 19.41
CA LEU A 12 -39.63 13.10 19.50
C LEU A 12 -39.40 11.80 18.71
N ALA A 13 -40.34 10.86 18.78
CA ALA A 13 -40.25 9.60 18.04
C ALA A 13 -40.34 9.83 16.53
N CYS A 14 -41.27 10.68 16.08
CA CYS A 14 -41.41 11.03 14.67
C CYS A 14 -40.16 11.76 14.14
N SER A 15 -39.58 12.69 14.89
CA SER A 15 -38.37 13.40 14.47
C SER A 15 -37.17 12.45 14.38
N ALA A 16 -36.99 11.55 15.35
CA ALA A 16 -35.94 10.53 15.32
C ALA A 16 -36.11 9.56 14.15
N ALA A 17 -37.34 9.14 13.84
CA ALA A 17 -37.61 8.22 12.73
C ALA A 17 -37.37 8.86 11.35
N MET A 18 -37.64 10.16 11.19
CA MET A 18 -37.39 10.90 9.95
C MET A 18 -35.93 11.35 9.80
N PHE A 19 -35.16 11.38 10.88
CA PHE A 19 -33.79 11.89 10.90
C PHE A 19 -32.83 11.19 9.90
N PRO A 20 -32.83 9.84 9.74
CA PRO A 20 -31.95 9.18 8.77
C PRO A 20 -32.18 9.63 7.32
N TRP A 21 -33.44 9.89 6.95
CA TRP A 21 -33.79 10.40 5.62
C TRP A 21 -33.32 11.85 5.42
N TYR A 22 -33.42 12.67 6.47
CA TYR A 22 -32.88 14.03 6.44
C TYR A 22 -31.36 14.04 6.29
N VAL A 23 -30.64 13.15 6.98
CA VAL A 23 -29.19 12.96 6.81
C VAL A 23 -28.85 12.57 5.37
N PHE A 24 -29.59 11.63 4.79
CA PHE A 24 -29.38 11.15 3.42
C PHE A 24 -29.51 12.27 2.37
N PHE A 25 -30.52 13.16 2.50
CA PHE A 25 -30.72 14.26 1.56
C PHE A 25 -29.86 15.51 1.83
N ASN A 26 -29.10 15.54 2.94
CA ASN A 26 -28.18 16.63 3.27
C ASN A 26 -26.71 16.14 3.32
N PRO A 27 -26.19 15.54 2.23
CA PRO A 27 -24.84 14.99 2.21
C PRO A 27 -23.75 16.07 2.39
N ASP A 28 -24.05 17.33 2.10
CA ASP A 28 -23.12 18.44 2.35
C ASP A 28 -22.89 18.69 3.85
N LYS A 29 -23.86 18.37 4.72
CA LYS A 29 -23.76 18.60 6.17
C LYS A 29 -23.33 17.36 6.96
N PHE A 30 -23.71 16.19 6.46
CA PHE A 30 -23.52 14.91 7.16
C PHE A 30 -22.74 13.87 6.36
N GLY A 31 -22.39 14.19 5.12
CA GLY A 31 -21.54 13.34 4.30
C GLY A 31 -20.13 13.32 4.83
N ILE A 32 -19.39 12.30 4.41
CA ILE A 32 -17.98 12.18 4.74
C ILE A 32 -17.24 13.25 3.92
N HIS A 33 -16.84 14.33 4.58
CA HIS A 33 -15.88 15.28 4.00
C HIS A 33 -14.52 14.59 3.94
N VAL A 34 -14.30 13.83 2.86
CA VAL A 34 -12.94 13.54 2.43
C VAL A 34 -12.36 14.87 1.97
N GLU A 35 -11.65 15.58 2.85
CA GLU A 35 -10.76 16.64 2.37
C GLU A 35 -9.96 16.02 1.22
N PRO A 36 -9.99 16.60 0.01
CA PRO A 36 -9.25 16.06 -1.11
C PRO A 36 -7.81 15.86 -0.65
N MET A 37 -7.29 14.67 -0.93
CA MET A 37 -5.95 14.21 -0.54
C MET A 37 -4.82 15.02 -1.23
N ASP A 38 -5.11 16.24 -1.69
CA ASP A 38 -4.17 17.28 -2.11
C ASP A 38 -3.32 17.81 -0.94
N ARG A 39 -3.79 17.64 0.31
CA ARG A 39 -3.03 18.03 1.52
C ARG A 39 -1.92 17.04 1.90
N THR A 40 -1.54 16.14 0.99
CA THR A 40 -0.34 15.30 1.14
C THR A 40 0.92 16.00 0.64
N ARG A 41 0.81 17.17 0.02
CA ARG A 41 1.97 17.98 -0.38
C ARG A 41 2.83 18.48 0.79
N ASP A 42 2.27 18.56 1.99
CA ASP A 42 2.96 19.08 3.20
C ASP A 42 3.24 17.99 4.25
N LEU A 43 3.07 16.72 3.89
CA LEU A 43 3.57 15.64 4.73
C LEU A 43 5.06 15.46 4.44
N PRO A 44 5.92 15.34 5.47
CA PRO A 44 7.31 14.96 5.24
C PRO A 44 7.31 13.67 4.43
N GLN A 45 8.07 13.67 3.34
CA GLN A 45 8.17 12.57 2.41
C GLN A 45 8.87 11.41 3.12
N VAL A 46 8.10 10.63 3.89
CA VAL A 46 8.58 9.39 4.48
C VAL A 46 8.73 8.43 3.30
N ASP A 47 9.97 8.10 2.96
CA ASP A 47 10.27 7.08 1.97
C ASP A 47 9.41 5.85 2.24
N ALA A 48 8.82 5.31 1.18
CA ALA A 48 8.05 4.08 1.28
C ALA A 48 8.99 2.99 1.81
N ARG A 49 8.86 2.67 3.11
CA ARG A 49 9.52 1.48 3.65
C ARG A 49 9.00 0.32 2.82
N ASN A 50 9.94 -0.46 2.29
CA ASN A 50 9.62 -1.74 1.68
C ASN A 50 9.04 -2.62 2.80
N VAL A 51 7.72 -2.58 2.95
CA VAL A 51 7.00 -3.49 3.83
C VAL A 51 6.84 -4.77 3.03
N PHE A 52 7.76 -5.70 3.24
CA PHE A 52 7.47 -7.09 2.92
C PHE A 52 6.19 -7.44 3.66
N SER A 53 5.18 -7.90 2.93
CA SER A 53 3.96 -8.44 3.51
C SER A 53 4.35 -9.75 4.19
N VAL A 54 4.84 -9.65 5.41
CA VAL A 54 5.07 -10.82 6.25
C VAL A 54 3.73 -11.21 6.87
N SER A 55 3.42 -12.49 6.80
CA SER A 55 2.24 -13.02 7.49
C SER A 55 2.34 -12.67 8.98
N PRO A 56 1.26 -12.21 9.63
CA PRO A 56 1.29 -11.83 11.05
C PRO A 56 1.79 -12.94 11.99
N MET A 57 1.71 -14.20 11.57
CA MET A 57 2.28 -15.35 12.30
C MET A 57 3.81 -15.36 12.37
N ALA A 58 4.50 -14.67 11.46
CA ALA A 58 5.96 -14.57 11.42
C ALA A 58 6.50 -13.42 12.29
N LEU A 59 5.62 -12.63 12.91
CA LEU A 59 6.01 -11.62 13.89
C LEU A 59 6.36 -12.33 15.20
N VAL A 60 7.64 -12.65 15.38
CA VAL A 60 8.14 -13.06 16.69
C VAL A 60 7.95 -11.91 17.67
N SER A 61 7.27 -12.19 18.78
CA SER A 61 7.12 -11.23 19.87
C SER A 61 8.51 -10.85 20.36
N ARG A 62 8.84 -9.56 20.35
CA ARG A 62 10.10 -9.01 20.83
C ARG A 62 10.08 -8.94 22.36
N GLU A 63 9.83 -10.07 22.99
CA GLU A 63 10.18 -10.29 24.38
C GLU A 63 11.59 -10.90 24.38
N ASP A 64 12.52 -10.29 25.12
CA ASP A 64 13.86 -10.83 25.39
C ASP A 64 13.74 -12.12 26.23
N ARG A 65 13.06 -13.14 25.72
CA ARG A 65 13.21 -14.49 26.20
C ARG A 65 14.42 -15.07 25.49
N GLU A 66 15.54 -15.03 26.19
CA GLU A 66 16.68 -15.91 25.96
C GLU A 66 16.12 -17.34 25.82
N GLN A 67 15.91 -17.78 24.58
CA GLN A 67 15.43 -19.13 24.29
C GLN A 67 16.59 -20.05 24.61
N LYS A 68 16.61 -20.58 25.84
CA LYS A 68 17.57 -21.60 26.24
C LYS A 68 17.33 -22.82 25.35
N ILE A 69 18.23 -23.00 24.38
CA ILE A 69 18.23 -24.10 23.43
C ILE A 69 18.38 -25.40 24.24
N PRO A 70 17.47 -26.38 24.11
CA PRO A 70 17.57 -27.63 24.85
C PRO A 70 18.80 -28.44 24.39
N ASP A 71 19.55 -29.02 25.34
CA ASP A 71 20.83 -29.72 25.12
C ASP A 71 20.73 -30.99 24.23
N ASN A 72 19.55 -31.32 23.70
CA ASN A 72 19.29 -32.54 22.92
C ASN A 72 18.75 -32.21 21.52
N LEU A 73 19.40 -31.28 20.84
CA LEU A 73 19.17 -31.06 19.41
C LEU A 73 20.14 -31.92 18.60
N ASP A 74 19.57 -32.72 17.70
CA ASP A 74 20.30 -33.47 16.68
C ASP A 74 21.09 -32.49 15.79
N PRO A 75 22.44 -32.60 15.70
CA PRO A 75 23.27 -31.70 14.90
C PRO A 75 23.19 -31.94 13.39
N LEU A 76 22.24 -32.73 12.89
CA LEU A 76 22.02 -32.90 11.46
C LEU A 76 21.42 -31.63 10.84
N THR A 77 22.30 -30.70 10.45
CA THR A 77 21.98 -29.46 9.72
C THR A 77 21.25 -29.77 8.42
N THR A 78 19.92 -29.76 8.48
CA THR A 78 19.01 -29.96 7.34
C THR A 78 18.25 -28.67 7.04
N ALA A 79 18.99 -27.58 6.83
CA ALA A 79 18.55 -26.42 6.05
C ALA A 79 19.66 -25.37 5.99
N THR A 80 19.87 -24.76 4.82
CA THR A 80 20.61 -23.50 4.69
C THR A 80 19.73 -22.41 5.28
N ALA A 81 19.91 -22.11 6.57
CA ALA A 81 19.29 -20.93 7.17
C ALA A 81 19.89 -19.71 6.47
N SER A 82 19.05 -18.92 5.78
CA SER A 82 19.49 -17.66 5.19
C SER A 82 19.91 -16.72 6.32
N ASP A 83 21.12 -16.19 6.22
CA ASP A 83 21.68 -15.25 7.20
C ASP A 83 21.09 -13.84 7.02
N ILE A 84 19.77 -13.75 7.11
CA ILE A 84 19.07 -12.47 7.05
C ILE A 84 19.21 -11.82 8.43
N GLY A 85 20.30 -11.07 8.59
CA GLY A 85 20.48 -10.18 9.74
C GLY A 85 21.88 -10.13 10.34
N ARG A 86 22.80 -11.05 9.99
CA ARG A 86 24.21 -10.90 10.41
C ARG A 86 24.88 -9.85 9.55
N LYS A 87 25.25 -8.76 10.20
CA LYS A 87 26.06 -7.70 9.61
C LYS A 87 27.52 -8.09 9.78
N ASP A 88 28.14 -8.64 8.74
CA ASP A 88 29.60 -8.73 8.70
C ASP A 88 30.18 -7.31 8.77
N PRO A 89 31.24 -7.07 9.56
CA PRO A 89 31.78 -5.73 9.76
C PRO A 89 32.39 -5.11 8.49
N ASP A 90 32.72 -5.92 7.47
CA ASP A 90 33.35 -5.49 6.21
C ASP A 90 32.75 -6.17 4.95
N GLY A 91 31.46 -6.53 4.97
CA GLY A 91 30.81 -7.25 3.87
C GLY A 91 29.77 -6.41 3.14
N GLU A 92 30.09 -5.92 1.93
CA GLU A 92 29.08 -5.52 0.93
C GLU A 92 28.02 -6.64 0.84
N PRO A 93 26.71 -6.30 0.93
CA PRO A 93 25.68 -7.32 0.87
C PRO A 93 25.81 -8.07 -0.46
N VAL A 94 26.01 -9.39 -0.41
CA VAL A 94 25.96 -10.25 -1.60
C VAL A 94 24.55 -10.13 -2.15
N LYS A 95 24.38 -9.22 -3.11
CA LYS A 95 23.14 -9.01 -3.84
C LYS A 95 22.97 -10.24 -4.72
N ILE A 96 22.25 -11.24 -4.20
CA ILE A 96 21.83 -12.38 -5.00
C ILE A 96 20.86 -11.81 -6.03
N GLU A 97 21.38 -11.44 -7.20
CA GLU A 97 20.60 -11.03 -8.35
C GLU A 97 19.95 -12.28 -8.94
N GLN A 98 18.88 -12.76 -8.29
CA GLN A 98 17.93 -13.60 -8.99
C GLN A 98 17.33 -12.74 -10.11
N PRO A 99 17.36 -13.22 -11.37
CA PRO A 99 16.70 -12.52 -12.45
C PRO A 99 15.22 -12.41 -12.10
N PHE A 100 14.72 -11.18 -12.00
CA PHE A 100 13.30 -10.96 -11.85
C PHE A 100 12.59 -11.55 -13.07
N PRO A 101 11.46 -12.23 -12.91
CA PRO A 101 10.67 -12.70 -14.04
C PRO A 101 10.34 -11.49 -14.92
N GLY A 102 10.96 -11.43 -16.11
CA GLY A 102 10.82 -10.32 -17.03
C GLY A 102 9.53 -10.43 -17.81
N GLY A 103 8.52 -9.67 -17.41
CA GLY A 103 7.29 -9.43 -18.18
C GLY A 103 7.30 -8.03 -18.78
N GLY A 104 6.56 -7.84 -19.88
CA GLY A 104 6.27 -6.50 -20.39
C GLY A 104 5.23 -5.81 -19.50
N PHE A 105 5.45 -4.55 -19.16
CA PHE A 105 4.50 -3.79 -18.34
C PHE A 105 3.32 -3.30 -19.18
N ARG A 106 2.12 -3.32 -18.61
CA ARG A 106 0.93 -2.70 -19.19
C ARG A 106 0.51 -1.49 -18.36
N LEU A 107 0.29 -0.36 -19.01
CA LEU A 107 -0.22 0.84 -18.35
C LEU A 107 -1.74 0.80 -18.28
N LEU A 108 -2.29 0.76 -17.06
CA LEU A 108 -3.74 0.72 -16.84
C LEU A 108 -4.33 2.13 -16.69
N HIS A 109 -3.78 2.94 -15.78
CA HIS A 109 -4.35 4.24 -15.47
C HIS A 109 -3.30 5.22 -14.93
N VAL A 110 -3.51 6.52 -15.18
CA VAL A 110 -2.67 7.60 -14.65
C VAL A 110 -3.53 8.61 -13.91
N SER A 111 -3.13 8.99 -12.69
CA SER A 111 -3.80 10.02 -11.90
C SER A 111 -2.83 10.70 -10.95
N ASN A 112 -2.90 12.03 -10.82
CA ASN A 112 -2.12 12.81 -9.87
C ASN A 112 -0.61 12.51 -9.90
N GLY A 113 -0.04 12.30 -11.09
CA GLY A 113 1.40 12.01 -11.27
C GLY A 113 1.83 10.58 -10.89
N ARG A 114 0.86 9.69 -10.66
CA ARG A 114 1.06 8.26 -10.38
C ARG A 114 0.46 7.44 -11.51
N ALA A 115 1.11 6.35 -11.87
CA ALA A 115 0.61 5.36 -12.80
C ALA A 115 0.33 4.05 -12.09
N MET A 116 -0.75 3.39 -12.50
CA MET A 116 -1.00 1.99 -12.20
C MET A 116 -0.55 1.15 -13.39
N ILE A 117 0.39 0.25 -13.13
CA ILE A 117 0.93 -0.70 -14.11
C ILE A 117 0.58 -2.13 -13.72
N GLU A 118 0.48 -3.00 -14.71
CA GLU A 118 0.31 -4.44 -14.55
C GLU A 118 1.54 -5.16 -15.11
N ASP A 119 2.02 -6.15 -14.37
CA ASP A 119 3.06 -7.11 -14.75
C ASP A 119 2.52 -8.53 -14.54
N ALA A 120 3.24 -9.56 -15.03
CA ALA A 120 2.95 -10.97 -14.78
C ALA A 120 2.83 -11.30 -13.27
N SER A 121 3.52 -10.53 -12.41
CA SER A 121 3.50 -10.69 -10.96
C SER A 121 2.30 -10.02 -10.26
N GLY A 122 1.57 -9.12 -10.94
CA GLY A 122 0.44 -8.37 -10.38
C GLY A 122 0.39 -6.89 -10.77
N MET A 123 -0.45 -6.13 -10.07
CA MET A 123 -0.61 -4.69 -10.29
C MET A 123 0.21 -3.86 -9.30
N PHE A 124 0.86 -2.81 -9.78
CA PHE A 124 1.73 -1.94 -9.01
C PHE A 124 1.40 -0.46 -9.25
N MET A 125 1.50 0.34 -8.20
CA MET A 125 1.35 1.80 -8.27
C MET A 125 2.74 2.45 -8.27
N VAL A 126 3.11 3.11 -9.36
CA VAL A 126 4.43 3.70 -9.55
C VAL A 126 4.35 5.22 -9.74
N LYS A 127 5.42 5.92 -9.38
CA LYS A 127 5.64 7.34 -9.68
C LYS A 127 6.96 7.51 -10.41
N ILE A 128 7.22 8.70 -10.96
CA ILE A 128 8.54 9.05 -11.49
C ILE A 128 9.61 8.79 -10.41
N GLY A 129 10.65 8.03 -10.76
CA GLY A 129 11.72 7.59 -9.86
C GLY A 129 11.50 6.25 -9.14
N SER A 130 10.29 5.68 -9.16
CA SER A 130 10.00 4.35 -8.59
C SER A 130 10.79 3.25 -9.31
N VAL A 131 11.23 2.25 -8.56
CA VAL A 131 11.86 1.02 -9.08
C VAL A 131 10.76 0.04 -9.46
N LEU A 132 10.82 -0.49 -10.68
CA LEU A 132 9.92 -1.50 -11.22
C LEU A 132 10.40 -2.91 -10.82
N PRO A 133 9.52 -3.93 -10.97
CA PRO A 133 9.88 -5.33 -10.74
C PRO A 133 11.09 -5.82 -11.56
N ASP A 134 11.40 -5.21 -12.71
CA ASP A 134 12.57 -5.54 -13.53
C ASP A 134 13.86 -4.78 -13.13
N ASN A 135 13.87 -4.14 -11.95
CA ASN A 135 14.93 -3.25 -11.44
C ASN A 135 15.11 -1.95 -12.26
N SER A 136 14.31 -1.71 -13.31
CA SER A 136 14.34 -0.44 -14.03
C SER A 136 13.68 0.66 -13.19
N ARG A 137 13.92 1.93 -13.53
CA ARG A 137 13.27 3.07 -12.88
C ARG A 137 12.32 3.77 -13.84
N VAL A 138 11.19 4.28 -13.34
CA VAL A 138 10.33 5.19 -14.12
C VAL A 138 11.10 6.50 -14.35
N ALA A 139 11.52 6.76 -15.58
CA ALA A 139 12.20 8.01 -15.92
C ALA A 139 11.19 9.12 -16.17
N THR A 140 10.14 8.84 -16.93
CA THR A 140 9.18 9.87 -17.36
C THR A 140 7.80 9.28 -17.60
N LEU A 141 6.78 10.12 -17.40
CA LEU A 141 5.37 9.76 -17.53
C LEU A 141 4.69 10.89 -18.31
N GLU A 142 4.41 10.65 -19.59
CA GLU A 142 3.97 11.66 -20.56
C GLU A 142 2.71 11.20 -21.29
N GLN A 143 1.92 12.16 -21.80
CA GLN A 143 0.79 11.88 -22.65
C GLN A 143 1.14 12.18 -24.11
N ARG A 144 1.17 11.15 -24.96
CA ARG A 144 1.44 11.26 -26.40
C ARG A 144 0.21 10.85 -27.18
N ASN A 145 -0.30 11.73 -28.05
CA ASN A 145 -1.48 11.47 -28.87
C ASN A 145 -2.73 11.03 -28.05
N GLY A 146 -2.92 11.61 -26.86
CA GLY A 146 -4.03 11.24 -25.97
C GLY A 146 -3.82 9.96 -25.17
N LYS A 147 -2.79 9.16 -25.48
CA LYS A 147 -2.41 7.97 -24.71
C LYS A 147 -1.33 8.29 -23.68
N TRP A 148 -1.42 7.69 -22.52
CA TRP A 148 -0.35 7.78 -21.54
C TRP A 148 0.79 6.82 -21.89
N VAL A 149 2.01 7.28 -21.70
CA VAL A 149 3.26 6.59 -22.03
C VAL A 149 4.21 6.68 -20.85
N ILE A 150 4.77 5.54 -20.45
CA ILE A 150 5.86 5.46 -19.47
C ILE A 150 7.17 5.18 -20.22
N ILE A 151 8.20 5.94 -19.86
CA ILE A 151 9.57 5.71 -20.30
C ILE A 151 10.37 5.23 -19.08
N THR A 152 10.99 4.06 -19.19
CA THR A 152 11.89 3.54 -18.15
C THR A 152 13.32 4.06 -18.35
N SER A 153 14.16 3.93 -17.33
CA SER A 153 15.58 4.24 -17.38
C SER A 153 16.35 3.44 -18.43
N THR A 154 15.82 2.28 -18.82
CA THR A 154 16.35 1.43 -19.89
C THR A 154 15.91 1.90 -21.29
N GLY A 155 15.06 2.93 -21.38
CA GLY A 155 14.51 3.44 -22.63
C GLY A 155 13.33 2.63 -23.18
N ALA A 156 12.79 1.68 -22.40
CA ALA A 156 11.60 0.94 -22.78
C ALA A 156 10.36 1.84 -22.68
N ILE A 157 9.47 1.71 -23.66
CA ILE A 157 8.28 2.55 -23.81
C ILE A 157 7.05 1.65 -23.65
N TYR A 158 6.19 1.99 -22.69
CA TYR A 158 4.95 1.26 -22.41
C TYR A 158 3.76 2.21 -22.52
N GLU A 159 2.79 1.86 -23.37
CA GLU A 159 1.61 2.68 -23.65
C GLU A 159 0.34 2.06 -23.05
N ASN A 160 -0.62 2.91 -22.70
CA ASN A 160 -1.99 2.50 -22.41
C ASN A 160 -2.68 2.03 -23.71
N GLN A 161 -3.45 0.95 -23.65
CA GLN A 161 -4.19 0.42 -24.81
C GLN A 161 -5.36 1.34 -25.18
#